data_AF-A0A521KJ91-F1
#
_entry.id   AF-A0A521KJ91-F1
#
_cell.length_a   1.000
_cell.length_b   1.000
_cell.length_c   1.000
_cell.angle_alpha   90.00
_cell.angle_beta   90.00
_cell.angle_gamma   90.00
#
_symmetry.space_group_name_H-M   'P 1'
#
loop_
_entity.id
_entity.type
_entity.pdbx_description
1 polymer ?
#
loop_
_entity_poly.entity_id
_entity_poly.type
_entity_poly.pdbx_seq_one_letter_code
_entity_poly.pdbx_strand_id
1 'polypeptide(L)'
;MAVTYGAEVRDTHIAPGVSSFTSAEIPDMSDYTKESPHWVGNFFLNSTFRAKFKAPMDAYAYNFLRRAQFAFTEHDLARKATLGFLDGGSQSVTRYVEALFHWECFLGQAWHAYALLTTAWEGKAFQKNDGSVEQRLNAMYNQMKHVESRIENAQMLPGATVPVWLENQGLRSVDANLTFTETADVLKDLAKYANALMDPKTAKDILSAQDA
;
A
#
# COMPACT_ATOMS: atom_id res chain seq x y z
N MET A 1 -25.47 -23.29 -8.67
CA MET A 1 -24.72 -23.53 -9.92
C MET A 1 -23.69 -22.43 -10.03
N ALA A 2 -22.40 -22.74 -9.95
CA ALA A 2 -21.36 -21.73 -10.13
C ALA A 2 -21.13 -21.51 -11.63
N VAL A 3 -21.20 -20.27 -12.09
CA VAL A 3 -20.86 -19.92 -13.47
C VAL A 3 -19.34 -19.90 -13.59
N THR A 4 -18.80 -20.59 -14.58
CA THR A 4 -17.36 -20.57 -14.90
C THR A 4 -17.16 -19.83 -16.21
N TYR A 5 -16.33 -18.81 -16.20
CA TYR A 5 -15.98 -18.02 -17.37
C TYR A 5 -14.69 -18.55 -18.01
N GLY A 6 -14.61 -18.51 -19.33
CA GLY A 6 -13.37 -18.82 -20.06
C GLY A 6 -12.27 -17.80 -19.75
N ALA A 7 -11.00 -18.19 -19.94
CA ALA A 7 -9.84 -17.36 -19.64
C ALA A 7 -9.88 -16.01 -20.37
N GLU A 8 -10.17 -16.01 -21.68
CA GLU A 8 -10.28 -14.80 -22.51
C GLU A 8 -11.32 -13.81 -21.98
N VAL A 9 -12.49 -14.32 -21.56
CA VAL A 9 -13.58 -13.49 -20.99
C VAL A 9 -13.10 -12.82 -19.70
N ARG A 10 -12.41 -13.56 -18.83
CA ARG A 10 -11.90 -13.04 -17.56
C ARG A 10 -10.81 -11.99 -17.78
N ASP A 11 -9.84 -12.29 -18.65
CA ASP A 11 -8.71 -11.41 -18.91
C ASP A 11 -9.12 -10.10 -19.60
N THR A 12 -10.18 -10.14 -20.41
CA THR A 12 -10.71 -8.97 -21.12
C THR A 12 -11.63 -8.11 -20.26
N HIS A 13 -12.46 -8.72 -19.41
CA HIS A 13 -13.54 -8.00 -18.71
C HIS A 13 -13.32 -7.79 -17.21
N ILE A 14 -12.35 -8.48 -16.59
CA ILE A 14 -12.05 -8.31 -15.17
C ILE A 14 -10.74 -7.56 -15.01
N ALA A 15 -9.64 -8.16 -15.43
CA ALA A 15 -8.30 -7.58 -15.40
C ALA A 15 -7.32 -8.44 -16.22
N PRO A 16 -6.27 -7.85 -16.80
CA PRO A 16 -5.24 -8.61 -17.50
C PRO A 16 -4.65 -9.73 -16.65
N GLY A 17 -4.52 -10.93 -17.21
CA GLY A 17 -3.87 -12.06 -16.57
C GLY A 17 -4.60 -12.63 -15.35
N VAL A 18 -5.83 -12.18 -15.03
CA VAL A 18 -6.59 -12.73 -13.90
C VAL A 18 -6.82 -14.24 -14.07
N SER A 19 -6.91 -14.75 -15.30
CA SER A 19 -7.10 -16.16 -15.58
C SER A 19 -5.94 -17.04 -15.09
N SER A 20 -4.73 -16.49 -15.03
CA SER A 20 -3.53 -17.15 -14.51
C SER A 20 -3.28 -16.88 -13.02
N PHE A 21 -4.02 -15.92 -12.43
CA PHE A 21 -3.98 -15.63 -11.00
C PHE A 21 -4.64 -16.75 -10.17
N THR A 22 -3.80 -17.65 -9.68
CA THR A 22 -4.19 -18.96 -9.12
C THR A 22 -3.57 -19.23 -7.75
N SER A 23 -2.58 -18.44 -7.34
CA SER A 23 -1.92 -18.56 -6.04
C SER A 23 -1.44 -17.19 -5.58
N ALA A 24 -1.35 -16.96 -4.27
CA ALA A 24 -0.73 -15.76 -3.72
C ALA A 24 -0.06 -16.10 -2.39
N GLU A 25 1.24 -15.81 -2.28
CA GLU A 25 1.97 -15.89 -1.01
C GLU A 25 2.06 -14.48 -0.42
N ILE A 26 1.04 -14.12 0.36
CA ILE A 26 0.94 -12.80 0.97
C ILE A 26 1.40 -12.88 2.44
N PRO A 27 2.51 -12.21 2.81
CA PRO A 27 3.00 -12.22 4.19
C PRO A 27 1.92 -11.77 5.17
N ASP A 28 1.82 -12.48 6.29
CA ASP A 28 0.97 -12.06 7.40
C ASP A 28 1.71 -11.00 8.24
N MET A 29 1.09 -9.83 8.38
CA MET A 29 1.62 -8.71 9.15
C MET A 29 0.94 -8.56 10.51
N SER A 30 0.14 -9.54 10.93
CA SER A 30 -0.68 -9.51 12.16
C SER A 30 0.10 -9.14 13.43
N ASP A 31 1.38 -9.49 13.53
CA ASP A 31 2.22 -9.09 14.67
C ASP A 31 2.49 -7.58 14.73
N TYR A 32 2.67 -6.93 13.58
CA TYR A 32 2.78 -5.47 13.48
C TYR A 32 1.40 -4.78 13.55
N THR A 33 0.35 -5.44 13.03
CA THR A 33 -1.04 -4.93 13.06
C THR A 33 -1.61 -4.87 14.48
N LYS A 34 -1.01 -5.52 15.48
CA LYS A 34 -1.40 -5.33 16.89
C LYS A 34 -1.01 -3.95 17.41
N GLU A 35 0.13 -3.42 16.96
CA GLU A 35 0.63 -2.11 17.39
C GLU A 35 0.03 -0.96 16.59
N SER A 36 -0.22 -1.18 15.29
CA SER A 36 -0.65 -0.13 14.36
C SER A 36 -1.92 0.66 14.79
N PRO A 37 -2.96 0.06 15.41
CA PRO A 37 -4.15 0.79 15.84
C PRO A 37 -3.89 1.78 16.97
N HIS A 38 -2.76 1.63 17.68
CA HIS A 38 -2.41 2.45 18.83
C HIS A 38 -1.56 3.67 18.46
N TRP A 39 -0.97 3.75 17.26
CA TRP A 39 -0.06 4.84 16.89
C TRP A 39 -0.69 6.22 16.99
N VAL A 40 -1.87 6.42 16.40
CA VAL A 40 -2.56 7.72 16.44
C VAL A 40 -3.03 8.04 17.86
N GLY A 41 -3.54 7.05 18.60
CA GLY A 41 -3.97 7.21 19.99
C GLY A 41 -2.81 7.57 20.91
N ASN A 42 -1.69 6.87 20.80
CA ASN A 42 -0.47 7.12 21.56
C ASN A 42 0.11 8.49 21.21
N PHE A 43 0.12 8.88 19.94
CA PHE A 43 0.54 10.22 19.54
C PHE A 43 -0.31 11.31 20.17
N PHE A 44 -1.65 11.15 20.17
CA PHE A 44 -2.55 12.08 20.84
C PHE A 44 -2.21 12.19 22.33
N LEU A 45 -2.12 11.06 23.04
CA LEU A 45 -1.83 11.04 24.48
C LEU A 45 -0.44 11.62 24.80
N ASN A 46 0.61 11.22 24.08
CA ASN A 46 1.96 11.73 24.27
C ASN A 46 2.05 13.22 23.94
N SER A 47 1.35 13.69 22.90
CA SER A 47 1.27 15.10 22.54
C SER A 47 0.58 15.96 23.59
N THR A 48 -0.47 15.42 24.22
CA THR A 48 -1.24 16.13 25.26
C THR A 48 -0.50 16.17 26.59
N PHE A 49 0.12 15.07 27.00
CA PHE A 49 0.61 14.92 28.38
C PHE A 49 2.13 14.98 28.54
N ARG A 50 2.91 14.93 27.45
CA ARG A 50 4.39 14.83 27.54
C ARG A 50 5.11 15.91 26.77
N ALA A 51 5.02 15.88 25.45
CA ALA A 51 5.73 16.82 24.58
C ALA A 51 4.99 16.94 23.25
N LYS A 52 5.06 18.10 22.61
CA LYS A 52 4.40 18.36 21.34
C LYS A 52 5.43 18.72 20.27
N PHE A 53 5.27 18.19 19.05
CA PHE A 53 5.96 18.75 17.89
C PHE A 53 5.50 20.20 17.66
N LYS A 54 6.43 21.05 17.20
CA LYS A 54 6.09 22.41 16.77
C LYS A 54 5.46 22.37 15.39
N ALA A 55 4.58 23.33 15.07
CA ALA A 55 4.07 23.47 13.72
C ALA A 55 5.22 23.75 12.72
N PRO A 56 5.15 23.22 11.48
CA PRO A 56 4.10 22.36 10.92
C PRO A 56 4.29 20.85 11.20
N MET A 57 5.31 20.46 11.99
CA MET A 57 5.69 19.05 12.17
C MET A 57 4.65 18.21 12.89
N ASP A 58 3.83 18.80 13.76
CA ASP A 58 2.70 18.10 14.39
C ASP A 58 1.68 17.62 13.34
N ALA A 59 1.37 18.46 12.35
CA ALA A 59 0.48 18.08 11.27
C ALA A 59 1.07 16.98 10.38
N TYR A 60 2.36 17.05 10.06
CA TYR A 60 3.04 16.00 9.31
C TYR A 60 3.07 14.67 10.06
N ALA A 61 3.48 14.67 11.32
CA ALA A 61 3.53 13.46 12.15
C ALA A 61 2.14 12.82 12.28
N TYR A 62 1.10 13.61 12.58
CA TYR A 62 -0.27 13.09 12.68
C TYR A 62 -0.76 12.49 11.35
N ASN A 63 -0.55 13.18 10.23
CA ASN A 63 -0.96 12.68 8.93
C ASN A 63 -0.15 11.45 8.51
N PHE A 64 1.13 11.38 8.85
CA PHE A 64 1.93 10.19 8.61
C PHE A 64 1.37 8.99 9.40
N LEU A 65 1.15 9.15 10.71
CA LEU A 65 0.70 8.07 11.58
C LEU A 65 -0.66 7.51 11.16
N ARG A 66 -1.63 8.37 10.81
CA ARG A 66 -2.93 7.88 10.30
C ARG A 66 -2.77 7.11 8.99
N ARG A 67 -1.91 7.56 8.07
CA ARG A 67 -1.68 6.89 6.79
C ARG A 67 -1.00 5.54 6.98
N ALA A 68 0.05 5.49 7.82
CA ALA A 68 0.73 4.26 8.18
C ALA A 68 -0.25 3.25 8.81
N GLN A 69 -1.05 3.67 9.80
CA GLN A 69 -2.05 2.81 10.43
C GLN A 69 -3.04 2.22 9.41
N PHE A 70 -3.60 3.04 8.51
CA PHE A 70 -4.52 2.54 7.49
C PHE A 70 -3.83 1.70 6.41
N ALA A 71 -2.54 1.90 6.11
CA ALA A 71 -1.81 1.00 5.22
C ALA A 71 -1.78 -0.44 5.78
N PHE A 72 -1.57 -0.62 7.09
CA PHE A 72 -1.65 -1.93 7.74
C PHE A 72 -3.05 -2.55 7.65
N THR A 73 -4.09 -1.75 7.93
CA THR A 73 -5.48 -2.21 7.85
C THR A 73 -5.83 -2.68 6.43
N GLU A 74 -5.52 -1.86 5.43
CA GLU A 74 -5.85 -2.19 4.03
C GLU A 74 -5.03 -3.37 3.51
N HIS A 75 -3.79 -3.57 3.97
CA HIS A 75 -3.01 -4.75 3.62
C HIS A 75 -3.63 -6.04 4.16
N ASP A 76 -4.06 -6.05 5.42
CA ASP A 76 -4.74 -7.22 6.02
C ASP A 76 -6.08 -7.51 5.32
N LEU A 77 -6.86 -6.48 5.01
CA LEU A 77 -8.09 -6.63 4.24
C LEU A 77 -7.83 -7.14 2.81
N ALA A 78 -6.83 -6.58 2.12
CA ALA A 78 -6.42 -7.01 0.79
C ALA A 78 -5.97 -8.48 0.79
N ARG A 79 -5.18 -8.88 1.80
CA ARG A 79 -4.77 -10.27 1.99
C ARG A 79 -5.98 -11.19 2.14
N LYS A 80 -6.91 -10.87 3.05
CA LYS A 80 -8.12 -11.68 3.29
C LYS A 80 -8.99 -11.80 2.05
N ALA A 81 -9.25 -10.69 1.36
CA ALA A 81 -10.06 -10.66 0.14
C ALA A 81 -9.39 -11.44 -1.00
N THR A 82 -8.06 -11.31 -1.15
CA THR A 82 -7.29 -12.05 -2.16
C THR A 82 -7.37 -13.56 -1.92
N LEU A 83 -7.13 -14.01 -0.69
CA LEU A 83 -7.23 -15.43 -0.34
C LEU A 83 -8.66 -15.95 -0.50
N GLY A 84 -9.67 -15.15 -0.16
CA GLY A 84 -11.08 -15.49 -0.39
C GLY A 84 -11.48 -15.58 -1.87
N PHE A 85 -10.85 -14.79 -2.74
CA PHE A 85 -11.01 -14.91 -4.19
C PHE A 85 -10.41 -16.23 -4.72
N LEU A 86 -9.19 -16.55 -4.30
CA LEU A 86 -8.47 -17.76 -4.73
C LEU A 86 -9.15 -19.04 -4.23
N ASP A 87 -9.55 -19.09 -2.96
CA ASP A 87 -10.28 -20.23 -2.37
C ASP A 87 -11.65 -20.45 -3.05
N GLY A 88 -12.25 -19.38 -3.57
CA GLY A 88 -13.47 -19.43 -4.39
C GLY A 88 -13.27 -19.93 -5.83
N GLY A 89 -12.08 -20.46 -6.17
CA GLY A 89 -11.75 -20.95 -7.51
C GLY A 89 -11.43 -19.85 -8.53
N SER A 90 -11.15 -18.63 -8.08
CA SER A 90 -10.78 -17.48 -8.92
C SER A 90 -11.81 -17.08 -9.99
N GLN A 91 -13.10 -17.42 -9.83
CA GLN A 91 -14.14 -17.10 -10.83
C GLN A 91 -14.99 -15.88 -10.47
N SER A 92 -14.98 -15.45 -9.21
CA SER A 92 -15.88 -14.39 -8.74
C SER A 92 -15.33 -13.00 -9.07
N VAL A 93 -15.98 -12.32 -10.02
CA VAL A 93 -15.70 -10.91 -10.37
C VAL A 93 -15.76 -10.02 -9.13
N THR A 94 -16.80 -10.15 -8.32
CA THR A 94 -17.01 -9.33 -7.12
C THR A 94 -15.86 -9.49 -6.11
N ARG A 95 -15.44 -10.72 -5.83
CA ARG A 95 -14.31 -10.97 -4.91
C ARG A 95 -12.98 -10.46 -5.46
N TYR A 96 -12.78 -10.53 -6.78
CA TYR A 96 -11.59 -9.96 -7.40
C TYR A 96 -11.55 -8.44 -7.24
N VAL A 97 -12.66 -7.75 -7.54
CA VAL A 97 -12.77 -6.30 -7.43
C VAL A 97 -12.59 -5.85 -5.98
N GLU A 98 -13.15 -6.59 -5.01
CA GLU A 98 -12.94 -6.33 -3.59
C GLU A 98 -11.46 -6.46 -3.19
N ALA A 99 -10.78 -7.53 -3.63
CA ALA A 99 -9.35 -7.70 -3.39
C ALA A 99 -8.52 -6.56 -4.00
N LEU A 100 -8.80 -6.21 -5.25
CA LEU A 100 -8.10 -5.12 -5.94
C LEU A 100 -8.33 -3.78 -5.23
N PHE A 101 -9.57 -3.46 -4.85
CA PHE A 101 -9.88 -2.22 -4.13
C PHE A 101 -9.04 -2.03 -2.86
N HIS A 102 -8.90 -3.06 -2.04
CA HIS A 102 -8.09 -2.98 -0.83
C HIS A 102 -6.60 -2.82 -1.14
N TRP A 103 -6.10 -3.46 -2.19
CA TRP A 103 -4.73 -3.26 -2.66
C TRP A 103 -4.49 -1.84 -3.17
N GLU A 104 -5.43 -1.25 -3.90
CA GLU A 104 -5.36 0.14 -4.36
C GLU A 104 -5.37 1.11 -3.16
N CYS A 105 -6.22 0.84 -2.17
CA CYS A 105 -6.25 1.59 -0.92
C CYS A 105 -4.92 1.48 -0.18
N PHE A 106 -4.33 0.28 -0.04
CA PHE A 106 -3.01 0.07 0.55
C PHE A 106 -1.95 0.92 -0.15
N LEU A 107 -1.85 0.82 -1.48
CA LEU A 107 -0.87 1.58 -2.29
C LEU A 107 -1.00 3.10 -2.04
N GLY A 108 -2.24 3.61 -1.99
CA GLY A 108 -2.52 5.00 -1.69
C GLY A 108 -2.08 5.44 -0.30
N GLN A 109 -2.43 4.66 0.73
CA GLN A 109 -2.06 4.97 2.12
C GLN A 109 -0.54 4.89 2.33
N ALA A 110 0.10 3.83 1.83
CA ALA A 110 1.53 3.60 1.97
C ALA A 110 2.35 4.69 1.26
N TRP A 111 2.02 5.03 0.01
CA TRP A 111 2.73 6.09 -0.70
C TRP A 111 2.52 7.47 -0.06
N HIS A 112 1.30 7.80 0.39
CA HIS A 112 1.06 9.06 1.10
C HIS A 112 1.87 9.16 2.39
N ALA A 113 2.05 8.05 3.12
CA ALA A 113 2.89 8.02 4.30
C ALA A 113 4.35 8.39 3.96
N TYR A 114 4.94 7.78 2.93
CA TYR A 114 6.29 8.15 2.46
C TYR A 114 6.39 9.60 1.99
N ALA A 115 5.41 10.08 1.21
CA ALA A 115 5.39 11.46 0.73
C ALA A 115 5.36 12.46 1.89
N LEU A 116 4.65 12.15 2.98
CA LEU A 116 4.62 12.98 4.19
C LEU A 116 5.96 12.95 4.92
N LEU A 117 6.59 11.78 5.10
CA LEU A 117 7.92 11.69 5.73
C LEU A 117 8.96 12.49 4.97
N THR A 118 9.06 12.26 3.66
CA THR A 118 10.04 12.95 2.80
C THR A 118 9.85 14.46 2.79
N THR A 119 8.61 14.93 2.77
CA THR A 119 8.33 16.37 2.84
C THR A 119 8.71 16.94 4.21
N ALA A 120 8.37 16.24 5.28
CA ALA A 120 8.54 16.70 6.65
C ALA A 120 10.01 16.74 7.11
N TRP A 121 10.84 15.83 6.61
CA TRP A 121 12.27 15.73 6.94
C TRP A 121 13.20 16.09 5.78
N GLU A 122 12.68 16.76 4.74
CA GLU A 122 13.44 17.18 3.55
C GLU A 122 14.25 16.04 2.89
N GLY A 123 13.72 14.82 3.00
CA GLY A 123 14.32 13.60 2.50
C GLY A 123 13.92 13.28 1.06
N LYS A 124 14.48 12.20 0.54
CA LYS A 124 14.07 11.60 -0.74
C LYS A 124 13.68 10.16 -0.49
N ALA A 125 12.48 9.76 -0.94
CA ALA A 125 12.04 8.37 -0.83
C ALA A 125 12.87 7.46 -1.74
N PHE A 126 13.28 7.97 -2.90
CA PHE A 126 14.09 7.24 -3.89
C PHE A 126 14.80 8.22 -4.83
N GLN A 127 15.77 7.72 -5.59
CA GLN A 127 16.37 8.39 -6.75
C GLN A 127 15.70 7.93 -8.04
N LYS A 128 15.54 8.85 -9.01
CA LYS A 128 14.90 8.49 -10.28
C LYS A 128 15.68 7.35 -10.97
N ASN A 129 14.98 6.29 -11.33
CA ASN A 129 15.51 5.08 -12.00
C ASN A 129 16.43 4.22 -11.13
N ASP A 130 16.35 4.32 -9.80
CA ASP A 130 17.08 3.40 -8.91
C ASP A 130 16.43 2.02 -8.77
N GLY A 131 15.18 1.87 -9.22
CA GLY A 131 14.46 0.59 -9.17
C GLY A 131 14.05 0.16 -7.77
N SER A 132 14.19 1.05 -6.78
CA SER A 132 13.80 0.83 -5.39
C SER A 132 12.33 0.45 -5.25
N VAL A 133 12.00 -0.16 -4.11
CA VAL A 133 10.63 -0.53 -3.77
C VAL A 133 9.75 0.72 -3.70
N GLU A 134 10.29 1.81 -3.16
CA GLU A 134 9.63 3.12 -3.05
C GLU A 134 9.38 3.74 -4.42
N GLN A 135 10.33 3.65 -5.35
CA GLN A 135 10.11 4.09 -6.73
C GLN A 135 8.97 3.29 -7.38
N ARG A 136 8.96 1.96 -7.22
CA ARG A 136 7.93 1.10 -7.81
C ARG A 136 6.58 1.29 -7.13
N LEU A 137 6.53 1.48 -5.82
CA LEU A 137 5.32 1.85 -5.07
C LEU A 137 4.72 3.16 -5.58
N ASN A 138 5.55 4.21 -5.73
CA ASN A 138 5.11 5.47 -6.32
C ASN A 138 4.61 5.30 -7.76
N ALA A 139 5.31 4.50 -8.56
CA ALA A 139 4.88 4.22 -9.93
C ALA A 139 3.49 3.59 -9.93
N MET A 140 3.26 2.54 -9.14
CA MET A 140 1.95 1.89 -8.97
C MET A 140 0.87 2.88 -8.50
N TYR A 141 1.18 3.70 -7.49
CA TYR A 141 0.27 4.75 -7.02
C TYR A 141 -0.13 5.72 -8.13
N ASN A 142 0.83 6.18 -8.93
CA ASN A 142 0.55 7.11 -10.04
C ASN A 142 -0.28 6.49 -11.16
N GLN A 143 -0.22 5.17 -11.36
CA GLN A 143 -1.10 4.48 -12.32
C GLN A 143 -2.57 4.65 -11.95
N MET A 144 -2.90 4.47 -10.67
CA MET A 144 -4.28 4.57 -10.18
C MET A 144 -4.73 6.02 -10.05
N LYS A 145 -3.86 6.90 -9.53
CA LYS A 145 -4.17 8.34 -9.34
C LYS A 145 -4.53 9.05 -10.65
N HIS A 146 -3.96 8.61 -11.77
CA HIS A 146 -4.12 9.25 -13.07
C HIS A 146 -4.84 8.33 -14.06
N VAL A 147 -5.72 7.45 -13.58
CA VAL A 147 -6.41 6.45 -14.40
C VAL A 147 -7.24 7.10 -15.52
N GLU A 148 -7.96 8.17 -15.25
CA GLU A 148 -8.79 8.88 -16.23
C GLU A 148 -7.92 9.42 -17.37
N SER A 149 -6.82 10.09 -17.02
CA SER A 149 -5.89 10.62 -18.00
C SER A 149 -5.21 9.51 -18.81
N ARG A 150 -4.93 8.35 -18.20
CA ARG A 150 -4.37 7.19 -18.92
C ARG A 150 -5.36 6.59 -19.91
N ILE A 151 -6.65 6.54 -19.56
CA ILE A 151 -7.72 6.12 -20.47
C ILE A 151 -7.82 7.09 -21.65
N GLU A 152 -7.90 8.39 -21.38
CA GLU A 152 -8.01 9.44 -22.41
C GLU A 152 -6.83 9.46 -23.38
N ASN A 153 -5.62 9.21 -22.87
CA ASN A 153 -4.38 9.23 -23.65
C ASN A 153 -3.97 7.85 -24.21
N ALA A 154 -4.84 6.84 -24.14
CA ALA A 154 -4.57 5.48 -24.63
C ALA A 154 -3.28 4.85 -24.04
N GLN A 155 -2.99 5.13 -22.77
CA GLN A 155 -1.85 4.62 -22.01
C GLN A 155 -2.17 3.36 -21.20
N MET A 156 -3.39 2.86 -21.31
CA MET A 156 -3.81 1.56 -20.78
C MET A 156 -3.37 0.45 -21.75
N LEU A 157 -3.05 -0.74 -21.22
CA LEU A 157 -2.84 -1.89 -22.09
C LEU A 157 -4.09 -2.15 -22.93
N PRO A 158 -3.96 -2.57 -24.21
CA PRO A 158 -5.10 -2.93 -25.03
C PRO A 158 -5.98 -3.97 -24.32
N GLY A 159 -7.27 -3.65 -24.13
CA GLY A 159 -8.24 -4.51 -23.45
C GLY A 159 -8.16 -4.53 -21.92
N ALA A 160 -7.24 -3.79 -21.30
CA ALA A 160 -7.19 -3.67 -19.84
C ALA A 160 -8.31 -2.77 -19.31
N THR A 161 -9.03 -3.28 -18.32
CA THR A 161 -10.11 -2.59 -17.59
C THR A 161 -9.60 -1.80 -16.39
N VAL A 162 -8.40 -2.13 -15.90
CA VAL A 162 -7.80 -1.57 -14.67
C VAL A 162 -6.32 -1.24 -14.88
N PRO A 163 -5.80 -0.16 -14.24
CA PRO A 163 -4.42 0.27 -14.41
C PRO A 163 -3.43 -0.55 -13.56
N VAL A 164 -3.95 -1.23 -12.53
CA VAL A 164 -3.24 -2.15 -11.64
C VAL A 164 -4.05 -3.43 -11.55
N TRP A 165 -3.38 -4.58 -11.56
CA TRP A 165 -3.99 -5.90 -11.42
C TRP A 165 -3.15 -6.82 -10.55
N LEU A 166 -3.74 -7.94 -10.14
CA LEU A 166 -3.10 -8.97 -9.33
C LEU A 166 -2.51 -10.08 -10.19
N GLU A 167 -1.29 -10.48 -9.85
CA GLU A 167 -0.57 -11.64 -10.38
C GLU A 167 -0.12 -12.53 -9.22
N ASN A 168 0.33 -13.75 -9.52
CA ASN A 168 0.70 -14.71 -8.46
C ASN A 168 1.77 -14.20 -7.49
N GLN A 169 2.65 -13.31 -7.96
CA GLN A 169 3.77 -12.77 -7.18
C GLN A 169 3.45 -11.44 -6.50
N GLY A 170 2.35 -10.77 -6.84
CA GLY A 170 2.04 -9.44 -6.32
C GLY A 170 1.12 -8.62 -7.19
N LEU A 171 1.38 -7.32 -7.21
CA LEU A 171 0.65 -6.32 -7.97
C LEU A 171 1.45 -5.95 -9.22
N ARG A 172 0.73 -5.72 -10.31
CA ARG A 172 1.29 -5.37 -11.60
C ARG A 172 0.58 -4.17 -12.19
N SER A 173 1.35 -3.34 -12.89
CA SER A 173 0.87 -2.34 -13.84
C SER A 173 1.66 -2.45 -15.14
N VAL A 174 1.39 -1.54 -16.08
CA VAL A 174 2.14 -1.44 -17.35
C VAL A 174 3.62 -1.21 -17.09
N ASP A 175 3.94 -0.30 -16.17
CA ASP A 175 5.29 0.26 -16.01
C ASP A 175 6.01 -0.22 -14.74
N ALA A 176 5.31 -0.92 -13.84
CA ALA A 176 5.85 -1.34 -12.55
C ALA A 176 5.22 -2.64 -12.04
N ASN A 177 5.93 -3.29 -11.12
CA ASN A 177 5.42 -4.39 -10.31
C ASN A 177 5.80 -4.16 -8.84
N LEU A 178 5.05 -4.77 -7.94
CA LEU A 178 5.34 -4.79 -6.52
C LEU A 178 4.98 -6.18 -5.99
N THR A 179 5.95 -6.93 -5.49
CA THR A 179 5.69 -8.27 -4.95
C THR A 179 4.96 -8.21 -3.62
N PHE A 180 4.23 -9.27 -3.25
CA PHE A 180 3.59 -9.32 -1.93
C PHE A 180 4.60 -9.23 -0.78
N THR A 181 5.81 -9.77 -0.94
CA THR A 181 6.90 -9.59 0.02
C THR A 181 7.31 -8.12 0.15
N GLU A 182 7.46 -7.41 -0.96
CA GLU A 182 7.80 -5.98 -0.94
C GLU A 182 6.70 -5.13 -0.30
N THR A 183 5.42 -5.51 -0.43
CA THR A 183 4.34 -4.82 0.31
C THR A 183 4.51 -4.93 1.82
N ALA A 184 4.98 -6.08 2.31
CA ALA A 184 5.27 -6.28 3.73
C ALA A 184 6.52 -5.51 4.17
N ASP A 185 7.54 -5.41 3.32
CA ASP A 185 8.74 -4.64 3.63
C ASP A 185 8.46 -3.14 3.71
N VAL A 186 7.61 -2.62 2.82
CA VAL A 186 7.04 -1.26 2.93
C VAL A 186 6.38 -1.05 4.29
N LEU A 187 5.53 -1.99 4.73
CA LEU A 187 4.86 -1.87 6.02
C LEU A 187 5.83 -1.88 7.20
N LYS A 188 6.86 -2.74 7.19
CA LYS A 188 7.89 -2.77 8.24
C LYS A 188 8.62 -1.44 8.34
N ASP A 189 8.95 -0.83 7.21
CA ASP A 189 9.61 0.46 7.18
C ASP A 189 8.68 1.59 7.70
N LEU A 190 7.40 1.60 7.30
CA LEU A 190 6.42 2.53 7.88
C LEU A 190 6.26 2.34 9.39
N ALA A 191 6.27 1.11 9.90
CA ALA A 191 6.18 0.81 11.32
C ALA A 191 7.39 1.35 12.11
N LYS A 192 8.60 1.26 11.54
CA LYS A 192 9.83 1.83 12.13
C LYS A 192 9.65 3.32 12.45
N TYR A 193 9.18 4.10 11.48
CA TYR A 193 8.93 5.53 11.67
C TYR A 193 7.72 5.80 12.56
N ALA A 194 6.65 5.01 12.46
CA ALA A 194 5.46 5.20 13.27
C ALA A 194 5.73 5.00 14.77
N ASN A 195 6.51 3.97 15.11
CA ASN A 195 6.96 3.70 16.47
C ASN A 195 7.83 4.83 17.05
N ALA A 196 8.63 5.50 16.21
CA ALA A 196 9.38 6.67 16.63
C ALA A 196 8.49 7.91 16.82
N LEU A 197 7.63 8.19 15.83
CA LEU A 197 6.88 9.44 15.74
C LEU A 197 5.67 9.51 16.67
N MET A 198 5.17 8.38 17.17
CA MET A 198 4.08 8.37 18.15
C MET A 198 4.45 8.99 19.51
N ASP A 199 5.73 9.23 19.79
CA ASP A 199 6.19 9.90 21.01
C ASP A 199 7.09 11.11 20.66
N PRO A 200 6.52 12.34 20.61
CA PRO A 200 7.30 13.53 20.27
C PRO A 200 8.48 13.81 21.22
N LYS A 201 8.47 13.26 22.45
CA LYS A 201 9.56 13.47 23.41
C LYS A 201 10.82 12.71 23.01
N THR A 202 10.69 11.51 22.45
CA THR A 202 11.81 10.60 22.14
C THR A 202 12.06 10.43 20.65
N ALA A 203 11.16 10.91 19.80
CA ALA A 203 11.23 10.73 18.34
C ALA A 203 12.58 11.11 17.74
N LYS A 204 13.15 12.26 18.14
CA LYS A 204 14.44 12.72 17.62
C LYS A 204 15.57 11.73 17.90
N ASP A 205 15.63 11.20 19.12
CA ASP A 205 16.70 10.29 19.55
C ASP A 205 16.56 8.94 18.83
N ILE A 206 15.33 8.45 18.70
CA ILE A 206 15.04 7.19 17.99
C ILE A 206 15.40 7.30 16.51
N LEU A 207 14.97 8.36 15.82
CA LEU A 207 15.26 8.56 14.40
C LEU A 207 16.77 8.72 14.17
N SER A 208 17.46 9.48 15.02
CA SER A 208 18.92 9.68 14.89
C SER A 208 19.70 8.38 15.06
N ALA A 209 19.25 7.48 15.94
CA ALA A 209 19.87 6.16 16.15
C ALA A 209 19.55 5.17 15.04
N GLN A 210 18.48 5.41 14.27
CA GLN A 210 18.04 4.56 13.17
C GLN A 210 18.72 4.91 11.83
N ASP A 211 19.26 6.12 11.72
CA ASP A 211 19.97 6.64 10.54
C ASP A 211 21.51 6.59 10.70
N ALA A 212 22.01 6.18 11.87
CA ALA A 212 23.43 6.04 12.21
C ALA A 212 23.93 4.60 11.97
#